data_AF-A0AA88KDB9-F1
#
_entry.id   AF-A0AA88KDB9-F1
#
_cell.length_a   1.000
_cell.length_b   1.000
_cell.length_c   1.000
_cell.angle_alpha   90.00
_cell.angle_beta   90.00
_cell.angle_gamma   90.00
#
_symmetry.space_group_name_H-M   'P 1'
#
loop_
_entity.id
_entity.type
_entity.pdbx_description
1 polymer ?
#
loop_
_entity_poly.entity_id
_entity_poly.type
_entity_poly.pdbx_seq_one_letter_code
_entity_poly.pdbx_strand_id
1 'polypeptide(L)'
;MSSVASSKTSTASQKREKLKALLSDKVLDLIKKGSKDVKITPEVLTLISKEVEALIKEGKGSESELKSIATKAKNLLPRNTSSAGSKPSVPPIDTRSVASRQSDSHNEEHSHTSDVKASKEEEEEEVVITTLGGQFGGGIKKAAKPKTKPTTGDDIWAAIALKDTEEYHREQHDEFLRQKNKQVELRQTLKQQAEENKRQQELKKQMEQKYVEEQQEIVKREIEEEKKKEEERKQRIIEEKRVRDQQLEQSKMRKQMIEHKKKEEEEELVQKLKKQITKEKEKELKTREHNKKELSSFLAYNDTIKARKEEEAKKEIEEDIKALKAYEEKQRQQELRREMEMKKMYERQSFSIALATKLEANLDEKAKEDEKKAERIQAEMEMKKDLEQKQKLEKSKKQKEEIMDTLAKQIQNKFDTRKEQFTQEQQMKKQIEEDIKKAEQEEKERRKKFKENLKNQREVLNSQVKQKQEFSAKASAMSETEMKLNSDRLKKINVL
;
A
#
# COMPACT_ATOMS: atom_id res chain seq x y z
N MET A 1 -11.38 36.71 -8.45
CA MET A 1 -12.14 36.34 -7.23
C MET A 1 -12.34 34.81 -7.13
N SER A 2 -11.26 34.01 -7.15
CA SER A 2 -11.36 32.54 -7.25
C SER A 2 -10.94 31.76 -5.99
N SER A 3 -10.71 32.43 -4.85
CA SER A 3 -10.26 31.78 -3.61
C SER A 3 -11.40 31.25 -2.72
N VAL A 4 -12.67 31.55 -3.04
CA VAL A 4 -13.83 31.19 -2.20
C VAL A 4 -14.37 29.79 -2.50
N ALA A 5 -14.04 29.20 -3.66
CA ALA A 5 -14.50 27.86 -4.03
C ALA A 5 -13.71 26.72 -3.35
N SER A 6 -12.41 26.94 -3.07
CA SER A 6 -11.53 25.90 -2.48
C SER A 6 -11.78 25.67 -0.98
N SER A 7 -12.32 26.65 -0.25
CA SER A 7 -12.60 26.51 1.19
C SER A 7 -13.93 25.79 1.46
N LYS A 8 -14.88 25.84 0.53
CA LYS A 8 -16.17 25.14 0.63
C LYS A 8 -16.07 23.63 0.40
N THR A 9 -15.19 23.18 -0.50
CA THR A 9 -14.97 21.74 -0.75
C THR A 9 -14.25 21.05 0.42
N SER A 10 -13.29 21.73 1.06
CA SER A 10 -12.58 21.22 2.24
C SER A 10 -13.51 21.01 3.44
N THR A 11 -14.45 21.93 3.67
CA THR A 11 -15.41 21.82 4.79
C THR A 11 -16.49 20.78 4.53
N ALA A 12 -16.92 20.60 3.29
CA ALA A 12 -17.85 19.53 2.91
C ALA A 12 -17.22 18.13 3.03
N SER A 13 -15.96 17.98 2.62
CA SER A 13 -15.21 16.71 2.76
C SER A 13 -15.01 16.34 4.24
N GLN A 14 -14.60 17.30 5.07
CA GLN A 14 -14.43 17.09 6.52
C GLN A 14 -15.75 16.72 7.22
N LYS A 15 -16.88 17.32 6.81
CA LYS A 15 -18.21 16.97 7.35
C LYS A 15 -18.62 15.54 6.96
N ARG A 16 -18.34 15.10 5.72
CA ARG A 16 -18.60 13.72 5.27
C ARG A 16 -17.74 12.71 6.02
N GLU A 17 -16.48 13.04 6.28
CA GLU A 17 -15.57 12.17 7.02
C GLU A 17 -15.97 12.02 8.49
N LYS A 18 -16.37 13.12 9.14
CA LYS A 18 -16.94 13.08 10.49
C LYS A 18 -18.24 12.28 10.57
N LEU A 19 -19.12 12.42 9.57
CA LEU A 19 -20.35 11.63 9.49
C LEU A 19 -20.06 10.13 9.30
N LYS A 20 -19.08 9.79 8.46
CA LYS A 20 -18.62 8.41 8.25
C LYS A 20 -18.09 7.78 9.54
N ALA A 21 -17.30 8.52 10.32
CA ALA A 21 -16.80 8.05 11.61
C ALA A 21 -17.96 7.79 12.60
N LEU A 22 -18.88 8.75 12.76
CA LEU A 22 -20.03 8.62 13.66
C LEU A 22 -20.95 7.43 13.30
N LEU A 23 -21.20 7.21 12.01
CA LEU A 23 -22.01 6.09 11.56
C LEU A 23 -21.29 4.74 11.75
N SER A 24 -19.97 4.71 11.55
CA SER A 24 -19.16 3.51 11.78
C SER A 24 -19.14 3.15 13.27
N ASP A 25 -18.97 4.12 14.16
CA ASP A 25 -19.01 3.92 15.62
C ASP A 25 -20.39 3.42 16.07
N LYS A 26 -21.46 3.97 15.51
CA LYS A 26 -22.83 3.53 15.83
C LYS A 26 -23.10 2.08 15.38
N VAL A 27 -22.54 1.63 14.26
CA VAL A 27 -22.59 0.23 13.83
C VAL A 27 -21.78 -0.67 14.78
N LEU A 28 -20.60 -0.22 15.21
CA LEU A 28 -19.78 -0.95 16.18
C LEU A 28 -20.47 -1.09 17.54
N ASP A 29 -21.16 -0.05 18.00
CA ASP A 29 -21.95 -0.10 19.23
C ASP A 29 -23.11 -1.10 19.11
N LEU A 30 -23.80 -1.14 17.96
CA LEU A 30 -24.86 -2.13 17.72
C LEU A 30 -24.34 -3.58 17.74
N ILE A 31 -23.11 -3.81 17.26
CA ILE A 31 -22.45 -5.12 17.31
C ILE A 31 -22.10 -5.50 18.77
N LYS A 32 -21.58 -4.55 19.54
CA LYS A 32 -21.18 -4.74 20.95
C LYS A 32 -22.35 -4.84 21.92
N LYS A 33 -23.52 -4.26 21.59
CA LYS A 33 -24.72 -4.21 22.46
C LYS A 33 -25.28 -5.60 22.84
N GLY A 34 -24.82 -6.68 22.21
CA GLY A 34 -25.19 -8.06 22.55
C GLY A 34 -24.07 -8.94 23.13
N SER A 35 -22.81 -8.49 23.14
CA SER A 35 -21.67 -9.29 23.62
C SER A 35 -20.46 -8.38 23.87
N LYS A 36 -20.02 -8.27 25.13
CA LYS A 36 -18.92 -7.37 25.54
C LYS A 36 -17.53 -7.83 25.06
N ASP A 37 -17.37 -9.11 24.72
CA ASP A 37 -16.07 -9.73 24.37
C ASP A 37 -15.87 -9.99 22.87
N VAL A 38 -16.61 -9.30 22.00
CA VAL A 38 -16.48 -9.47 20.54
C VAL A 38 -15.17 -8.84 20.06
N LYS A 39 -14.20 -9.68 19.71
CA LYS A 39 -12.99 -9.27 19.00
C LYS A 39 -13.35 -8.91 17.55
N ILE A 40 -13.43 -7.62 17.28
CA ILE A 40 -13.67 -7.10 15.92
C ILE A 40 -12.40 -7.28 15.09
N THR A 41 -12.47 -8.07 14.03
CA THR A 41 -11.36 -8.26 13.08
C THR A 41 -11.20 -7.04 12.18
N PRO A 42 -9.99 -6.75 11.67
CA PRO A 42 -9.76 -5.64 10.76
C PRO A 42 -10.60 -5.75 9.47
N GLU A 43 -10.87 -6.97 9.00
CA GLU A 43 -11.73 -7.21 7.84
C GLU A 43 -13.15 -6.70 8.04
N VAL A 44 -13.74 -6.92 9.22
CA VAL A 44 -15.07 -6.44 9.59
C VAL A 44 -15.09 -4.90 9.63
N LEU A 45 -14.03 -4.26 10.12
CA LEU A 45 -13.91 -2.79 10.10
C LEU A 45 -13.86 -2.23 8.68
N THR A 46 -13.14 -2.89 7.77
CA THR A 46 -13.10 -2.45 6.36
C THR A 46 -14.45 -2.59 5.67
N LEU A 47 -15.23 -3.63 6.01
CA LEU A 47 -16.57 -3.84 5.47
C LEU A 47 -17.55 -2.79 5.98
N ILE A 48 -17.54 -2.50 7.28
CA ILE A 48 -18.36 -1.43 7.88
C ILE A 48 -18.03 -0.09 7.23
N SER A 49 -16.75 0.24 7.07
CA SER A 49 -16.32 1.50 6.45
C SER A 49 -16.76 1.62 4.99
N LYS A 50 -16.76 0.53 4.21
CA LYS A 50 -17.21 0.51 2.81
C LYS A 50 -18.74 0.65 2.69
N GLU A 51 -19.50 -0.09 3.49
CA GLU A 51 -20.97 -0.05 3.47
C GLU A 51 -21.50 1.29 4.00
N VAL A 52 -20.87 1.88 5.03
CA VAL A 52 -21.20 3.22 5.53
C VAL A 52 -20.86 4.31 4.49
N GLU A 53 -19.78 4.15 3.73
CA GLU A 53 -19.46 5.07 2.64
C GLU A 53 -20.44 4.96 1.47
N ALA A 54 -20.94 3.76 1.17
CA ALA A 54 -21.99 3.55 0.19
C ALA A 54 -23.31 4.24 0.61
N LEU A 55 -23.71 4.11 1.88
CA LEU A 55 -24.87 4.81 2.43
C LEU A 55 -24.75 6.35 2.33
N ILE A 56 -23.57 6.90 2.64
CA ILE A 56 -23.33 8.35 2.51
C ILE A 56 -23.39 8.81 1.05
N LYS A 57 -22.99 7.96 0.09
CA LYS A 57 -23.10 8.26 -1.35
C LYS A 57 -24.53 8.20 -1.87
N GLU A 58 -25.35 7.29 -1.35
CA GLU A 58 -26.77 7.16 -1.71
C GLU A 58 -27.69 8.17 -1.00
N GLY A 59 -27.18 8.90 -0.02
CA GLY A 59 -27.94 9.92 0.73
C GLY A 59 -28.98 9.33 1.68
N LYS A 60 -28.89 8.03 2.00
CA LYS A 60 -29.79 7.29 2.88
C LYS A 60 -29.03 6.86 4.13
N GLY A 61 -29.57 7.20 5.29
CA GLY A 61 -28.92 6.97 6.59
C GLY A 61 -29.94 6.52 7.64
N SER A 62 -30.86 5.65 7.25
CA SER A 62 -31.91 5.18 8.14
C SER A 62 -31.35 4.21 9.19
N GLU A 63 -31.96 4.17 10.37
CA GLU A 63 -31.50 3.27 11.44
C GLU A 63 -31.65 1.78 11.07
N SER A 64 -32.59 1.45 10.18
CA SER A 64 -32.77 0.09 9.64
C SER A 64 -31.59 -0.36 8.77
N GLU A 65 -31.02 0.54 7.97
CA GLU A 65 -29.84 0.25 7.12
C GLU A 65 -28.60 0.01 7.99
N LEU A 66 -28.40 0.81 9.03
CA LEU A 66 -27.30 0.60 10.00
C LEU A 66 -27.43 -0.73 10.74
N LYS A 67 -28.67 -1.16 11.09
CA LYS A 67 -28.93 -2.48 11.67
C LYS A 67 -28.63 -3.61 10.68
N SER A 68 -28.90 -3.43 9.39
CA SER A 68 -28.56 -4.39 8.33
C SER A 68 -27.05 -4.54 8.15
N ILE A 69 -26.29 -3.44 8.22
CA ILE A 69 -24.82 -3.50 8.19
C ILE A 69 -24.30 -4.21 9.44
N ALA A 70 -24.86 -3.92 10.61
CA ALA A 70 -24.48 -4.58 11.86
C ALA A 70 -24.76 -6.09 11.83
N THR A 71 -25.88 -6.55 11.27
CA THR A 71 -26.17 -7.99 11.13
C THR A 71 -25.25 -8.67 10.12
N LYS A 72 -24.99 -8.04 8.96
CA LYS A 72 -23.99 -8.53 7.99
C LYS A 72 -22.60 -8.66 8.61
N ALA A 73 -22.14 -7.64 9.32
CA ALA A 73 -20.85 -7.62 10.02
C ALA A 73 -20.78 -8.68 11.14
N LYS A 74 -21.90 -8.90 11.86
CA LYS A 74 -22.01 -9.92 12.91
C LYS A 74 -21.91 -11.35 12.37
N ASN A 75 -22.39 -11.61 11.16
CA ASN A 75 -22.30 -12.93 10.52
C ASN A 75 -20.88 -13.29 10.06
N LEU A 76 -20.01 -12.29 9.86
CA LEU A 76 -18.60 -12.48 9.48
C LEU A 76 -17.67 -12.66 10.68
N LEU A 77 -18.16 -12.40 11.89
CA LEU A 77 -17.40 -12.67 13.11
C LEU A 77 -17.40 -14.18 13.40
N PRO A 78 -16.24 -14.77 13.75
CA PRO A 78 -16.17 -16.18 14.10
C PRO A 78 -17.11 -16.46 15.27
N ARG A 79 -18.17 -17.24 14.99
CA ARG A 79 -19.15 -17.64 15.98
C ARG A 79 -18.44 -18.60 16.93
N ASN A 80 -18.15 -18.18 18.16
CA ASN A 80 -17.70 -19.08 19.22
C ASN A 80 -18.83 -20.06 19.51
N THR A 81 -18.91 -21.14 18.73
CA THR A 81 -19.83 -22.25 18.94
C THR A 81 -19.24 -23.19 19.97
N SER A 82 -19.37 -22.82 21.24
CA SER A 82 -19.37 -23.78 22.34
C SER A 82 -20.81 -24.29 22.51
N SER A 83 -21.24 -25.21 21.65
CA SER A 83 -22.38 -26.10 21.91
C SER A 83 -22.41 -27.25 20.90
N ALA A 84 -22.78 -28.41 21.38
CA ALA A 84 -22.45 -29.75 20.90
C ALA A 84 -23.16 -30.22 19.62
N GLY A 85 -22.47 -31.10 18.89
CA GLY A 85 -23.01 -32.35 18.33
C GLY A 85 -24.07 -32.25 17.22
N SER A 86 -23.65 -32.42 15.97
CA SER A 86 -24.22 -33.40 15.02
C SER A 86 -23.56 -33.29 13.64
N LYS A 87 -23.64 -34.41 12.91
CA LYS A 87 -22.88 -34.87 11.74
C LYS A 87 -22.92 -33.97 10.49
N PRO A 88 -22.01 -34.17 9.50
CA PRO A 88 -21.86 -33.28 8.36
C PRO A 88 -22.96 -33.53 7.31
N SER A 89 -23.65 -32.47 6.91
CA SER A 89 -24.52 -32.46 5.74
C SER A 89 -23.96 -31.47 4.74
N VAL A 90 -23.42 -31.98 3.65
CA VAL A 90 -23.09 -31.22 2.44
C VAL A 90 -24.36 -30.60 1.88
N PRO A 91 -24.32 -29.34 1.39
CA PRO A 91 -25.18 -28.91 0.30
C PRO A 91 -24.34 -28.45 -0.91
N PRO A 92 -24.96 -28.35 -2.10
CA PRO A 92 -24.39 -28.81 -3.34
C PRO A 92 -23.72 -27.72 -4.17
N ILE A 93 -22.82 -28.16 -5.05
CA ILE A 93 -22.40 -27.46 -6.26
C ILE A 93 -23.66 -27.24 -7.11
N ASP A 94 -24.00 -25.96 -7.36
CA ASP A 94 -25.00 -25.59 -8.34
C ASP A 94 -24.32 -24.85 -9.50
N THR A 95 -24.05 -25.61 -10.55
CA THR A 95 -23.66 -25.12 -11.87
C THR A 95 -24.85 -25.28 -12.80
N ARG A 96 -25.57 -24.20 -13.11
CA ARG A 96 -26.21 -23.87 -14.42
C ARG A 96 -27.43 -22.95 -14.26
N SER A 97 -27.43 -21.87 -15.05
CA SER A 97 -28.54 -21.25 -15.81
C SER A 97 -28.07 -19.83 -16.16
N VAL A 98 -27.48 -19.50 -17.31
CA VAL A 98 -28.00 -19.48 -18.69
C VAL A 98 -29.35 -18.75 -18.83
N ALA A 99 -29.28 -17.64 -19.59
CA ALA A 99 -30.33 -16.91 -20.31
C ALA A 99 -31.29 -16.00 -19.53
N SER A 100 -31.17 -14.70 -19.76
CA SER A 100 -32.20 -13.99 -20.54
C SER A 100 -31.65 -12.68 -21.13
N ARG A 101 -31.73 -12.59 -22.46
CA ARG A 101 -31.66 -11.36 -23.25
C ARG A 101 -33.09 -10.81 -23.34
N GLN A 102 -33.27 -9.53 -23.06
CA GLN A 102 -34.36 -8.64 -23.52
C GLN A 102 -33.79 -7.23 -23.27
N SER A 103 -33.42 -6.35 -24.21
CA SER A 103 -34.11 -5.78 -25.39
C SER A 103 -35.55 -5.35 -25.10
N ASP A 104 -35.70 -4.07 -24.77
CA ASP A 104 -36.80 -3.13 -25.09
C ASP A 104 -36.25 -1.74 -24.70
N SER A 105 -36.01 -0.75 -25.57
CA SER A 105 -36.80 -0.08 -26.63
C SER A 105 -38.00 0.71 -26.11
N HIS A 106 -37.76 2.00 -25.88
CA HIS A 106 -38.66 3.17 -25.96
C HIS A 106 -37.68 4.37 -25.96
N ASN A 107 -37.46 5.20 -26.99
CA ASN A 107 -38.29 5.75 -28.07
C ASN A 107 -39.59 6.40 -27.58
N GLU A 108 -39.48 7.69 -27.27
CA GLU A 108 -40.24 8.84 -27.80
C GLU A 108 -39.76 10.08 -27.02
N GLU A 109 -39.81 11.33 -27.49
CA GLU A 109 -39.75 12.00 -28.79
C GLU A 109 -39.76 13.50 -28.44
N HIS A 110 -39.32 14.36 -29.38
CA HIS A 110 -39.42 15.83 -29.38
C HIS A 110 -38.40 16.57 -28.49
N SER A 111 -37.60 17.53 -28.99
CA SER A 111 -37.96 18.64 -29.86
C SER A 111 -36.78 19.10 -30.72
N HIS A 112 -37.05 19.27 -32.01
CA HIS A 112 -36.36 20.15 -32.96
C HIS A 112 -36.31 21.60 -32.42
N THR A 113 -35.46 22.55 -32.82
CA THR A 113 -34.98 22.91 -34.15
C THR A 113 -33.68 23.70 -34.03
N SER A 114 -32.73 23.35 -34.89
CA SER A 114 -31.74 24.27 -35.44
C SER A 114 -32.44 25.14 -36.49
N ASP A 115 -32.19 26.45 -36.49
CA ASP A 115 -32.28 27.21 -37.73
C ASP A 115 -31.19 28.29 -37.82
N VAL A 116 -30.47 28.18 -38.93
CA VAL A 116 -29.42 29.06 -39.42
C VAL A 116 -29.97 29.72 -40.67
N LYS A 117 -30.01 31.06 -40.71
CA LYS A 117 -29.95 31.96 -41.88
C LYS A 117 -30.47 33.34 -41.45
N ALA A 118 -30.24 34.44 -42.13
CA ALA A 118 -29.19 34.99 -42.98
C ALA A 118 -29.69 36.41 -43.30
N SER A 119 -28.77 37.38 -43.31
CA SER A 119 -28.77 38.58 -44.16
C SER A 119 -30.12 39.18 -44.61
N LYS A 120 -30.44 40.38 -44.13
CA LYS A 120 -31.29 41.36 -44.81
C LYS A 120 -30.79 42.76 -44.39
N GLU A 121 -29.99 43.40 -45.25
CA GLU A 121 -30.42 44.52 -46.12
C GLU A 121 -31.02 45.65 -45.27
N GLU A 122 -30.20 46.66 -44.94
CA GLU A 122 -30.18 47.95 -45.64
C GLU A 122 -31.50 48.72 -45.43
N GLU A 123 -31.63 49.36 -44.27
CA GLU A 123 -32.46 50.55 -44.09
C GLU A 123 -31.50 51.74 -43.93
N GLU A 124 -31.05 52.29 -45.06
CA GLU A 124 -30.65 53.70 -45.12
C GLU A 124 -31.95 54.49 -45.28
N GLU A 125 -32.36 55.19 -44.23
CA GLU A 125 -33.38 56.23 -44.32
C GLU A 125 -32.87 57.32 -45.30
N GLU A 126 -33.47 57.34 -46.49
CA GLU A 126 -33.43 58.47 -47.41
C GLU A 126 -33.86 59.74 -46.66
N VAL A 127 -32.90 60.60 -46.35
CA VAL A 127 -33.18 62.00 -46.08
C VAL A 127 -33.70 62.60 -47.38
N VAL A 128 -35.02 62.67 -47.47
CA VAL A 128 -35.78 63.44 -48.46
C VAL A 128 -35.36 64.91 -48.34
N ILE A 129 -34.34 65.30 -49.10
CA ILE A 129 -34.08 66.70 -49.39
C ILE A 129 -35.12 67.13 -50.43
N THR A 130 -36.27 67.60 -49.94
CA THR A 130 -37.24 68.40 -50.68
C THR A 130 -36.56 69.68 -51.17
N THR A 131 -35.86 69.59 -52.29
CA THR A 131 -35.39 70.74 -53.08
C THR A 131 -35.86 70.57 -54.52
N LEU A 132 -37.17 70.67 -54.74
CA LEU A 132 -37.71 70.83 -56.08
C LEU A 132 -38.94 71.75 -56.04
N GLY A 133 -38.77 72.94 -56.59
CA GLY A 133 -39.78 74.00 -56.59
C GLY A 133 -39.19 75.41 -56.61
N GLY A 134 -37.92 75.56 -57.01
CA GLY A 134 -37.32 76.84 -57.36
C GLY A 134 -38.08 77.47 -58.52
N GLN A 135 -39.03 78.32 -58.18
CA GLN A 135 -39.86 79.13 -59.07
C GLN A 135 -39.03 80.33 -59.56
N PHE A 136 -37.89 80.07 -60.22
CA PHE A 136 -37.06 81.09 -60.88
C PHE A 136 -36.50 80.50 -62.19
N GLY A 137 -37.42 80.02 -63.03
CA GLY A 137 -37.17 79.63 -64.41
C GLY A 137 -37.64 80.75 -65.33
N GLY A 138 -36.69 81.52 -65.84
CA GLY A 138 -36.91 82.62 -66.77
C GLY A 138 -37.70 82.21 -68.01
N GLY A 139 -38.85 82.87 -68.18
CA GLY A 139 -39.55 83.00 -69.45
C GLY A 139 -39.41 84.42 -69.95
N ILE A 140 -38.24 84.77 -70.47
CA ILE A 140 -38.05 86.01 -71.26
C ILE A 140 -38.87 85.83 -72.54
N LYS A 141 -40.13 86.28 -72.51
CA LYS A 141 -40.98 86.38 -73.69
C LYS A 141 -40.41 87.47 -74.59
N LYS A 142 -39.61 87.05 -75.57
CA LYS A 142 -39.29 87.85 -76.76
C LYS A 142 -40.55 87.97 -77.63
N ALA A 143 -41.18 89.13 -77.64
CA ALA A 143 -42.03 89.70 -78.70
C ALA A 143 -42.84 90.85 -78.07
N ALA A 144 -42.88 92.09 -78.55
CA ALA A 144 -42.65 92.62 -79.87
C ALA A 144 -41.96 94.00 -79.78
N LYS A 145 -41.00 94.26 -80.66
CA LYS A 145 -40.44 95.60 -80.88
C LYS A 145 -41.48 96.47 -81.60
N PRO A 146 -41.94 97.61 -81.07
CA PRO A 146 -42.51 98.65 -81.91
C PRO A 146 -41.38 99.34 -82.67
N LYS A 147 -41.46 99.33 -84.01
CA LYS A 147 -40.57 100.04 -84.92
C LYS A 147 -40.72 101.55 -84.71
N THR A 148 -39.69 102.18 -84.16
CA THR A 148 -39.09 103.47 -84.53
C THR A 148 -39.96 104.49 -85.29
N LYS A 149 -40.09 105.69 -84.70
CA LYS A 149 -39.64 106.93 -85.35
C LYS A 149 -38.67 107.63 -84.38
N PRO A 150 -37.41 107.92 -84.77
CA PRO A 150 -36.53 108.74 -83.95
C PRO A 150 -36.95 110.19 -84.16
N THR A 151 -37.62 110.79 -83.18
CA THR A 151 -37.61 112.25 -83.06
C THR A 151 -36.25 112.63 -82.52
N THR A 152 -35.40 113.15 -83.39
CA THR A 152 -34.18 113.90 -83.08
C THR A 152 -34.44 114.87 -81.94
N GLY A 153 -33.85 114.56 -80.79
CA GLY A 153 -33.75 115.40 -79.62
C GLY A 153 -32.91 114.65 -78.59
N ASP A 154 -31.82 115.26 -78.13
CA ASP A 154 -31.00 114.77 -77.02
C ASP A 154 -31.83 114.75 -75.73
N ASP A 155 -32.73 113.78 -75.59
CA ASP A 155 -33.49 113.58 -74.35
C ASP A 155 -32.64 112.73 -73.38
N ILE A 156 -31.94 113.44 -72.51
CA ILE A 156 -31.03 112.90 -71.49
C ILE A 156 -31.74 111.83 -70.64
N TRP A 157 -33.05 111.95 -70.40
CA TRP A 157 -33.81 110.98 -69.61
C TRP A 157 -33.99 109.63 -70.31
N ALA A 158 -34.14 109.60 -71.63
CA ALA A 158 -34.21 108.36 -72.40
C ALA A 158 -32.86 107.63 -72.43
N ALA A 159 -31.74 108.38 -72.47
CA ALA A 159 -30.39 107.83 -72.36
C ALA A 159 -30.10 107.25 -70.96
N ILE A 160 -30.56 107.93 -69.89
CA ILE A 160 -30.48 107.42 -68.52
C ILE A 160 -31.30 106.12 -68.39
N ALA A 161 -32.55 106.09 -68.86
CA ALA A 161 -33.38 104.89 -68.80
C ALA A 161 -32.78 103.70 -69.57
N LEU A 162 -32.18 103.94 -70.74
CA LEU A 162 -31.46 102.89 -71.48
C LEU A 162 -30.25 102.37 -70.70
N LYS A 163 -29.46 103.28 -70.09
CA LYS A 163 -28.32 102.90 -69.26
C LYS A 163 -28.73 102.12 -68.01
N ASP A 164 -29.80 102.54 -67.33
CA ASP A 164 -30.35 101.84 -66.16
C ASP A 164 -30.83 100.42 -66.53
N THR A 165 -31.45 100.24 -67.71
CA THR A 165 -31.82 98.89 -68.19
C THR A 165 -30.60 98.04 -68.54
N GLU A 166 -29.54 98.63 -69.09
CA GLU A 166 -28.28 97.95 -69.38
C GLU A 166 -27.56 97.53 -68.08
N GLU A 167 -27.51 98.43 -67.08
CA GLU A 167 -26.96 98.16 -65.76
C GLU A 167 -27.77 97.07 -65.04
N TYR A 168 -29.10 97.12 -65.07
CA TYR A 168 -29.96 96.07 -64.51
C TYR A 168 -29.73 94.70 -65.18
N HIS A 169 -29.59 94.67 -66.51
CA HIS A 169 -29.27 93.42 -67.22
C HIS A 169 -27.86 92.90 -66.90
N ARG A 170 -26.88 93.78 -66.70
CA ARG A 170 -25.54 93.42 -66.24
C ARG A 170 -25.58 92.86 -64.82
N GLU A 171 -26.30 93.50 -63.90
CA GLU A 171 -26.48 93.01 -62.53
C GLU A 171 -27.16 91.64 -62.49
N GLN A 172 -28.24 91.44 -63.25
CA GLN A 172 -28.90 90.13 -63.36
C GLN A 172 -27.97 89.04 -63.91
N HIS A 173 -27.14 89.37 -64.89
CA HIS A 173 -26.14 88.44 -65.42
C HIS A 173 -25.04 88.12 -64.39
N ASP A 174 -24.57 89.11 -63.64
CA ASP A 174 -23.57 88.93 -62.58
C ASP A 174 -24.14 88.14 -61.39
N GLU A 175 -25.39 88.35 -61.01
CA GLU A 175 -26.09 87.53 -60.02
C GLU A 175 -26.21 86.07 -60.47
N PHE A 176 -26.58 85.83 -61.73
CA PHE A 176 -26.64 84.49 -62.31
C PHE A 176 -25.26 83.80 -62.29
N LEU A 177 -24.20 84.52 -62.67
CA LEU A 177 -22.82 84.00 -62.58
C LEU A 177 -22.41 83.69 -61.14
N ARG A 178 -22.72 84.58 -60.18
CA ARG A 178 -22.45 84.35 -58.75
C ARG A 178 -23.19 83.12 -58.22
N GLN A 179 -24.46 82.93 -58.58
CA GLN A 179 -25.23 81.74 -58.18
C GLN A 179 -24.65 80.47 -58.80
N LYS A 180 -24.31 80.50 -60.08
CA LYS A 180 -23.66 79.37 -60.77
C LYS A 180 -22.32 79.01 -60.14
N ASN A 181 -21.49 80.00 -59.80
CA ASN A 181 -20.21 79.77 -59.13
C ASN A 181 -20.40 79.17 -57.73
N LYS A 182 -21.33 79.69 -56.93
CA LYS A 182 -21.69 79.09 -55.63
C LYS A 182 -22.16 77.65 -55.75
N GLN A 183 -22.95 77.33 -56.79
CA GLN A 183 -23.40 75.96 -57.04
C GLN A 183 -22.23 75.03 -57.42
N VAL A 184 -21.27 75.52 -58.20
CA VAL A 184 -20.06 74.77 -58.55
C VAL A 184 -19.20 74.52 -57.31
N GLU A 185 -18.97 75.53 -56.48
CA GLU A 185 -18.23 75.41 -55.21
C GLU A 185 -18.89 74.40 -54.28
N LEU A 186 -20.22 74.47 -54.09
CA LEU A 186 -20.97 73.52 -53.28
C LEU A 186 -20.86 72.08 -53.81
N ARG A 187 -20.91 71.90 -55.13
CA ARG A 187 -20.74 70.58 -55.74
C ARG A 187 -19.33 70.05 -55.54
N GLN A 188 -18.31 70.91 -55.57
CA GLN A 188 -16.93 70.51 -55.31
C GLN A 188 -16.71 70.11 -53.84
N THR A 189 -17.25 70.87 -52.88
CA THR A 189 -17.13 70.54 -51.45
C THR A 189 -17.87 69.25 -51.10
N LEU A 190 -19.09 69.04 -51.63
CA LEU A 190 -19.82 67.78 -51.45
C LEU A 190 -19.07 66.59 -52.07
N LYS A 191 -18.44 66.78 -53.23
CA LYS A 191 -17.62 65.73 -53.85
C LYS A 191 -16.40 65.38 -52.98
N GLN A 192 -15.72 66.39 -52.43
CA GLN A 192 -14.59 66.18 -51.51
C GLN A 192 -15.02 65.43 -50.24
N GLN A 193 -16.17 65.79 -49.66
CA GLN A 193 -16.73 65.09 -48.49
C GLN A 193 -17.09 63.64 -48.81
N ALA A 194 -17.66 63.37 -49.99
CA ALA A 194 -17.96 62.00 -50.42
C ALA A 194 -16.70 61.16 -50.61
N GLU A 195 -15.64 61.73 -51.21
CA GLU A 195 -14.34 61.06 -51.38
C GLU A 195 -13.67 60.80 -50.02
N GLU A 196 -13.72 61.75 -49.09
CA GLU A 196 -13.18 61.59 -47.74
C GLU A 196 -13.95 60.51 -46.94
N ASN A 197 -15.28 60.53 -46.99
CA ASN A 197 -16.11 59.50 -46.36
C ASN A 197 -15.81 58.11 -46.93
N LYS A 198 -15.66 57.99 -48.26
CA LYS A 198 -15.28 56.73 -48.89
C LYS A 198 -13.92 56.25 -48.40
N ARG A 199 -12.92 57.13 -48.32
CA ARG A 199 -11.59 56.80 -47.80
C ARG A 199 -11.64 56.36 -46.33
N GLN A 200 -12.46 57.00 -45.50
CA GLN A 200 -12.64 56.60 -44.11
C GLN A 200 -13.33 55.23 -43.99
N GLN A 201 -14.33 54.93 -44.84
CA GLN A 201 -14.97 53.61 -44.89
C GLN A 201 -13.98 52.52 -45.31
N GLU A 202 -13.14 52.78 -46.33
CA GLU A 202 -12.10 51.84 -46.76
C GLU A 202 -11.08 51.57 -45.63
N LEU A 203 -10.66 52.60 -44.90
CA LEU A 203 -9.77 52.45 -43.75
C LEU A 203 -10.42 51.63 -42.64
N LYS A 204 -11.71 51.87 -42.32
CA LYS A 204 -12.46 51.09 -41.33
C LYS A 204 -12.54 49.62 -41.73
N LYS A 205 -12.83 49.31 -43.01
CA LYS A 205 -12.85 47.94 -43.52
C LYS A 205 -11.49 47.24 -43.39
N GLN A 206 -10.39 47.94 -43.69
CA GLN A 206 -9.04 47.38 -43.52
C GLN A 206 -8.69 47.11 -42.05
N MET A 207 -9.08 47.99 -41.13
CA MET A 207 -8.88 47.80 -39.70
C MET A 207 -9.71 46.63 -39.15
N GLU A 208 -10.96 46.50 -39.61
CA GLU A 208 -11.84 45.39 -39.24
C GLU A 208 -11.29 44.05 -39.76
N GLN A 209 -10.80 44.00 -41.00
CA GLN A 209 -10.16 42.81 -41.55
C GLN A 209 -8.95 42.37 -40.72
N LYS A 210 -8.06 43.31 -40.37
CA LYS A 210 -6.90 43.00 -39.50
C LYS A 210 -7.32 42.49 -38.13
N TYR A 211 -8.36 43.09 -37.55
CA TYR A 211 -8.90 42.63 -36.26
C TYR A 211 -9.45 41.20 -36.35
N VAL A 212 -10.18 40.87 -37.43
CA VAL A 212 -10.69 39.52 -37.67
C VAL A 212 -9.54 38.52 -37.86
N GLU A 213 -8.50 38.87 -38.61
CA GLU A 213 -7.31 38.04 -38.78
C GLU A 213 -6.60 37.77 -37.46
N GLU A 214 -6.39 38.80 -36.62
CA GLU A 214 -5.77 38.66 -35.30
C GLU A 214 -6.61 37.75 -34.38
N GLN A 215 -7.93 37.91 -34.37
CA GLN A 215 -8.83 37.03 -33.62
C GLN A 215 -8.75 35.57 -34.10
N GLN A 216 -8.68 35.35 -35.41
CA GLN A 216 -8.51 34.00 -35.96
C GLN A 216 -7.17 33.37 -35.55
N GLU A 217 -6.08 34.16 -35.49
CA GLU A 217 -4.79 33.67 -35.01
C GLU A 217 -4.80 33.32 -33.52
N ILE A 218 -5.49 34.10 -32.69
CA ILE A 218 -5.65 33.82 -31.26
C ILE A 218 -6.41 32.50 -31.08
N VAL A 219 -7.53 32.32 -31.78
CA VAL A 219 -8.31 31.08 -31.73
C VAL A 219 -7.49 29.87 -32.19
N LYS A 220 -6.70 30.01 -33.26
CA LYS A 220 -5.79 28.93 -33.72
C LYS A 220 -4.76 28.55 -32.65
N ARG A 221 -4.14 29.55 -32.01
CA ARG A 221 -3.18 29.33 -30.91
C ARG A 221 -3.84 28.63 -29.72
N GLU A 222 -5.04 29.03 -29.34
CA GLU A 222 -5.78 28.37 -28.24
C GLU A 222 -6.08 26.90 -28.56
N ILE A 223 -6.52 26.60 -29.79
CA ILE A 223 -6.77 25.22 -30.25
C ILE A 223 -5.49 24.38 -30.22
N GLU A 224 -4.36 24.93 -30.68
CA GLU A 224 -3.06 24.24 -30.63
C GLU A 224 -2.59 23.98 -29.20
N GLU A 225 -2.77 24.94 -28.29
CA GLU A 225 -2.48 24.76 -26.87
C GLU A 225 -3.36 23.69 -26.21
N GLU A 226 -4.66 23.66 -26.54
CA GLU A 226 -5.57 22.63 -26.03
C GLU A 226 -5.19 21.24 -26.52
N LYS A 227 -4.85 21.10 -27.81
CA LYS A 227 -4.35 19.84 -28.38
C LYS A 227 -3.07 19.38 -27.67
N LYS A 228 -2.12 20.29 -27.44
CA LYS A 228 -0.88 19.98 -26.71
C LYS A 228 -1.16 19.53 -25.27
N LYS A 229 -2.08 20.21 -24.57
CA LYS A 229 -2.51 19.82 -23.21
C LYS A 229 -3.18 18.44 -23.21
N GLU A 230 -3.96 18.12 -24.23
CA GLU A 230 -4.59 16.81 -24.36
C GLU A 230 -3.57 15.69 -24.64
N GLU A 231 -2.59 15.95 -25.51
CA GLU A 231 -1.48 15.02 -25.78
C GLU A 231 -0.62 14.77 -24.53
N GLU A 232 -0.27 15.82 -23.79
CA GLU A 232 0.44 15.68 -22.50
C GLU A 232 -0.36 14.86 -21.50
N ARG A 233 -1.69 15.04 -21.42
CA ARG A 233 -2.56 14.21 -20.57
C ARG A 233 -2.55 12.76 -21.01
N LYS A 234 -2.66 12.48 -22.31
CA LYS A 234 -2.60 11.12 -22.87
C LYS A 234 -1.26 10.46 -22.56
N GLN A 235 -0.14 11.17 -22.72
CA GLN A 235 1.19 10.67 -22.38
C GLN A 235 1.31 10.34 -20.88
N ARG A 236 0.82 11.22 -19.98
CA ARG A 236 0.80 10.94 -18.54
C ARG A 236 0.00 9.70 -18.19
N ILE A 237 -1.16 9.50 -18.82
CA ILE A 237 -1.99 8.31 -18.58
C ILE A 237 -1.25 7.04 -19.03
N ILE A 238 -0.57 7.08 -20.18
CA ILE A 238 0.22 5.95 -20.69
C ILE A 238 1.40 5.64 -19.75
N GLU A 239 2.10 6.68 -19.27
CA GLU A 239 3.22 6.51 -18.35
C GLU A 239 2.76 5.97 -16.98
N GLU A 240 1.64 6.46 -16.45
CA GLU A 240 1.04 5.92 -15.23
C GLU A 240 0.65 4.45 -15.40
N LYS A 241 0.06 4.09 -16.55
CA LYS A 241 -0.26 2.69 -16.88
C LYS A 241 1.01 1.84 -16.92
N ARG A 242 2.07 2.31 -17.58
CA ARG A 242 3.36 1.61 -17.64
C ARG A 242 3.97 1.39 -16.25
N VAL A 243 3.92 2.41 -15.38
CA VAL A 243 4.40 2.29 -13.99
C VAL A 243 3.57 1.27 -13.21
N ARG A 244 2.24 1.31 -13.35
CA ARG A 244 1.33 0.34 -12.71
C ARG A 244 1.63 -1.09 -13.18
N ASP A 245 1.83 -1.30 -14.48
CA ASP A 245 2.14 -2.61 -15.04
C ASP A 245 3.50 -3.11 -14.54
N GLN A 246 4.51 -2.24 -14.47
CA GLN A 246 5.83 -2.57 -13.91
C GLN A 246 5.74 -2.95 -12.42
N GLN A 247 4.93 -2.24 -11.63
CA GLN A 247 4.70 -2.58 -10.22
C GLN A 247 4.00 -3.94 -10.07
N LEU A 248 3.02 -4.24 -10.93
CA LEU A 248 2.34 -5.54 -10.94
C LEU A 248 3.31 -6.67 -11.32
N GLU A 249 4.18 -6.46 -12.30
CA GLU A 249 5.20 -7.43 -12.70
C GLU A 249 6.22 -7.68 -11.57
N GLN A 250 6.73 -6.63 -10.94
CA GLN A 250 7.62 -6.75 -9.77
C GLN A 250 6.94 -7.49 -8.62
N SER A 251 5.66 -7.24 -8.37
CA SER A 251 4.88 -7.95 -7.35
C SER A 251 4.72 -9.44 -7.67
N LYS A 252 4.45 -9.79 -8.93
CA LYS A 252 4.41 -11.19 -9.40
C LYS A 252 5.76 -11.88 -9.23
N MET A 253 6.85 -11.24 -9.65
CA MET A 253 8.21 -11.78 -9.48
C MET A 253 8.56 -11.99 -8.01
N ARG A 254 8.22 -11.05 -7.12
CA ARG A 254 8.42 -11.23 -5.67
C ARG A 254 7.62 -12.40 -5.13
N LYS A 255 6.36 -12.57 -5.53
CA LYS A 255 5.53 -13.71 -5.12
C LYS A 255 6.13 -15.04 -5.59
N GLN A 256 6.60 -15.12 -6.84
CA GLN A 256 7.25 -16.31 -7.37
C GLN A 256 8.55 -16.63 -6.61
N MET A 257 9.38 -15.63 -6.29
CA MET A 257 10.59 -15.82 -5.49
C MET A 257 10.27 -16.30 -4.07
N ILE A 258 9.21 -15.78 -3.44
CA ILE A 258 8.77 -16.24 -2.11
C ILE A 258 8.26 -17.68 -2.20
N GLU A 259 7.47 -18.01 -3.21
CA GLU A 259 6.96 -19.37 -3.41
C GLU A 259 8.10 -20.36 -3.67
N HIS A 260 9.11 -19.97 -4.45
CA HIS A 260 10.31 -20.78 -4.69
C HIS A 260 11.07 -21.02 -3.39
N LYS A 261 11.36 -19.97 -2.61
CA LYS A 261 12.03 -20.11 -1.31
C LYS A 261 11.24 -21.00 -0.35
N LYS A 262 9.91 -20.86 -0.32
CA LYS A 262 9.06 -21.71 0.51
C LYS A 262 9.13 -23.18 0.09
N LYS A 263 9.18 -23.46 -1.23
CA LYS A 263 9.37 -24.82 -1.75
C LYS A 263 10.75 -25.38 -1.36
N GLU A 264 11.81 -24.59 -1.47
CA GLU A 264 13.16 -24.99 -1.04
C GLU A 264 13.21 -25.30 0.47
N GLU A 265 12.61 -24.46 1.31
CA GLU A 265 12.50 -24.69 2.75
C GLU A 265 11.69 -25.96 3.09
N GLU A 266 10.57 -26.19 2.39
CA GLU A 266 9.76 -27.41 2.52
C GLU A 266 10.54 -28.66 2.09
N GLU A 267 11.27 -28.60 0.98
CA GLU A 267 12.12 -29.69 0.51
C GLU A 267 13.26 -30.01 1.49
N GLU A 268 13.93 -28.99 2.04
CA GLU A 268 14.93 -29.18 3.09
C GLU A 268 14.34 -29.85 4.33
N LEU A 269 13.14 -29.45 4.74
CA LEU A 269 12.46 -30.01 5.90
C LEU A 269 12.08 -31.48 5.66
N VAL A 270 11.56 -31.81 4.47
CA VAL A 270 11.29 -33.19 4.05
C VAL A 270 12.58 -34.02 4.03
N GLN A 271 13.69 -33.47 3.51
CA GLN A 271 14.98 -34.17 3.54
C GLN A 271 15.50 -34.39 4.97
N LYS A 272 15.36 -33.40 5.87
CA LYS A 272 15.71 -33.54 7.30
C LYS A 272 14.87 -34.63 7.96
N LEU A 273 13.56 -34.66 7.73
CA LEU A 273 12.67 -35.71 8.24
C LEU A 273 13.03 -37.09 7.69
N LYS A 274 13.29 -37.22 6.38
CA LYS A 274 13.76 -38.48 5.79
C LYS A 274 15.04 -38.97 6.45
N LYS A 275 16.02 -38.07 6.66
CA LYS A 275 17.28 -38.39 7.36
C LYS A 275 17.07 -38.78 8.83
N GLN A 276 16.10 -38.18 9.52
CA GLN A 276 15.75 -38.56 10.88
C GLN A 276 15.12 -39.96 10.92
N ILE A 277 14.16 -40.24 10.03
CA ILE A 277 13.52 -41.55 9.92
C ILE A 277 14.55 -42.64 9.59
N THR A 278 15.49 -42.39 8.67
CA THR A 278 16.53 -43.39 8.36
C THR A 278 17.45 -43.63 9.55
N LYS A 279 17.87 -42.57 10.27
CA LYS A 279 18.67 -42.70 11.50
C LYS A 279 17.94 -43.45 12.60
N GLU A 280 16.63 -43.23 12.74
CA GLU A 280 15.80 -43.92 13.73
C GLU A 280 15.66 -45.40 13.38
N LYS A 281 15.40 -45.73 12.11
CA LYS A 281 15.39 -47.13 11.62
C LYS A 281 16.73 -47.83 11.79
N GLU A 282 17.85 -47.14 11.53
CA GLU A 282 19.19 -47.70 11.78
C GLU A 282 19.44 -47.95 13.28
N LYS A 283 18.99 -47.05 14.15
CA LYS A 283 19.07 -47.25 15.60
C LYS A 283 18.22 -48.44 16.04
N GLU A 284 17.00 -48.56 15.54
CA GLU A 284 16.10 -49.69 15.82
C GLU A 284 16.68 -51.03 15.33
N LEU A 285 17.29 -51.05 14.15
CA LEU A 285 18.00 -52.24 13.65
C LEU A 285 19.19 -52.59 14.55
N LYS A 286 20.00 -51.61 14.95
CA LYS A 286 21.14 -51.83 15.85
C LYS A 286 20.71 -52.34 17.22
N THR A 287 19.63 -51.80 17.80
CA THR A 287 19.10 -52.30 19.08
C THR A 287 18.55 -53.71 18.92
N ARG A 288 17.86 -54.01 17.81
CA ARG A 288 17.37 -55.37 17.53
C ARG A 288 18.52 -56.37 17.35
N GLU A 289 19.58 -56.00 16.66
CA GLU A 289 20.78 -56.83 16.53
C GLU A 289 21.51 -57.02 17.86
N HIS A 290 21.61 -55.97 18.67
CA HIS A 290 22.20 -56.04 19.99
C HIS A 290 21.40 -56.97 20.91
N ASN A 291 20.07 -56.80 20.98
CA ASN A 291 19.19 -57.68 21.75
C ASN A 291 19.27 -59.14 21.27
N LYS A 292 19.41 -59.37 19.95
CA LYS A 292 19.61 -60.72 19.40
C LYS A 292 20.95 -61.32 19.86
N LYS A 293 22.03 -60.53 19.87
CA LYS A 293 23.34 -60.96 20.38
C LYS A 293 23.31 -61.25 21.88
N GLU A 294 22.68 -60.38 22.67
CA GLU A 294 22.50 -60.60 24.10
C GLU A 294 21.70 -61.88 24.36
N LEU A 295 20.57 -62.07 23.69
CA LEU A 295 19.77 -63.29 23.83
C LEU A 295 20.56 -64.54 23.46
N SER A 296 21.32 -64.50 22.36
CA SER A 296 22.20 -65.60 21.97
C SER A 296 23.29 -65.88 23.02
N SER A 297 23.87 -64.83 23.62
CA SER A 297 24.86 -64.96 24.69
C SER A 297 24.23 -65.55 25.95
N PHE A 298 23.02 -65.14 26.31
CA PHE A 298 22.29 -65.68 27.46
C PHE A 298 21.94 -67.15 27.28
N LEU A 299 21.52 -67.56 26.08
CA LEU A 299 21.26 -68.97 25.76
C LEU A 299 22.54 -69.81 25.86
N ALA A 300 23.63 -69.35 25.24
CA ALA A 300 24.93 -70.02 25.33
C ALA A 300 25.41 -70.13 26.79
N TYR A 301 25.27 -69.07 27.58
CA TYR A 301 25.61 -69.10 29.00
C TYR A 301 24.73 -70.09 29.78
N ASN A 302 23.43 -70.17 29.49
CA ASN A 302 22.54 -71.15 30.11
C ASN A 302 22.95 -72.59 29.78
N ASP A 303 23.33 -72.85 28.54
CA ASP A 303 23.82 -74.17 28.11
C ASP A 303 25.14 -74.53 28.81
N THR A 304 26.06 -73.58 28.99
CA THR A 304 27.28 -73.82 29.78
C THR A 304 26.99 -74.12 31.25
N ILE A 305 26.00 -73.45 31.85
CA ILE A 305 25.57 -73.76 33.22
C ILE A 305 24.94 -75.14 33.30
N LYS A 306 24.11 -75.54 32.33
CA LYS A 306 23.53 -76.89 32.29
C LYS A 306 24.62 -77.95 32.18
N ALA A 307 25.58 -77.77 31.28
CA ALA A 307 26.71 -78.69 31.12
C ALA A 307 27.54 -78.79 32.42
N ARG A 308 27.82 -77.66 33.06
CA ARG A 308 28.54 -77.63 34.34
C ARG A 308 27.76 -78.32 35.46
N LYS A 309 26.44 -78.09 35.56
CA LYS A 309 25.58 -78.78 36.53
C LYS A 309 25.53 -80.29 36.29
N GLU A 310 25.51 -80.71 35.03
CA GLU A 310 25.56 -82.14 34.69
C GLU A 310 26.93 -82.75 35.05
N GLU A 311 28.02 -82.02 34.85
CA GLU A 311 29.36 -82.44 35.27
C GLU A 311 29.49 -82.50 36.81
N GLU A 312 28.96 -81.51 37.53
CA GLU A 312 28.91 -81.49 39.00
C GLU A 312 28.04 -82.64 39.53
N ALA A 313 26.88 -82.93 38.92
CA ALA A 313 26.05 -84.07 39.28
C ALA A 313 26.76 -85.42 39.01
N LYS A 314 27.50 -85.54 37.90
CA LYS A 314 28.31 -86.74 37.63
C LYS A 314 29.42 -86.92 38.66
N LYS A 315 30.10 -85.84 39.05
CA LYS A 315 31.11 -85.85 40.12
C LYS A 315 30.51 -86.23 41.47
N GLU A 316 29.35 -85.70 41.83
CA GLU A 316 28.63 -86.06 43.06
C GLU A 316 28.27 -87.55 43.07
N ILE A 317 27.75 -88.08 41.95
CA ILE A 317 27.47 -89.53 41.82
C ILE A 317 28.75 -90.37 41.93
N GLU A 318 29.86 -89.94 41.32
CA GLU A 318 31.14 -90.63 41.44
C GLU A 318 31.70 -90.60 42.87
N GLU A 319 31.58 -89.46 43.55
CA GLU A 319 31.95 -89.30 44.96
C GLU A 319 31.08 -90.14 45.88
N ASP A 320 29.77 -90.21 45.63
CA ASP A 320 28.83 -91.07 46.35
C ASP A 320 29.15 -92.56 46.13
N ILE A 321 29.43 -92.98 44.90
CA ILE A 321 29.88 -94.35 44.61
C ILE A 321 31.19 -94.66 45.33
N LYS A 322 32.12 -93.70 45.35
CA LYS A 322 33.41 -93.86 46.06
C LYS A 322 33.21 -93.92 47.57
N ALA A 323 32.31 -93.11 48.12
CA ALA A 323 31.93 -93.13 49.53
C ALA A 323 31.22 -94.43 49.90
N LEU A 324 30.32 -94.94 49.06
CA LEU A 324 29.65 -96.23 49.22
C LEU A 324 30.66 -97.38 49.18
N LYS A 325 31.61 -97.39 48.25
CA LYS A 325 32.70 -98.38 48.21
C LYS A 325 33.59 -98.30 49.44
N ALA A 326 33.96 -97.10 49.89
CA ALA A 326 34.73 -96.92 51.11
C ALA A 326 33.94 -97.33 52.36
N TYR A 327 32.62 -97.12 52.35
CA TYR A 327 31.72 -97.57 53.41
C TYR A 327 31.57 -99.10 53.40
N GLU A 328 31.41 -99.72 52.23
CA GLU A 328 31.39 -101.17 52.05
C GLU A 328 32.71 -101.80 52.47
N GLU A 329 33.85 -101.21 52.10
CA GLU A 329 35.17 -101.67 52.54
C GLU A 329 35.32 -101.51 54.05
N LYS A 330 34.88 -100.38 54.62
CA LYS A 330 34.85 -100.17 56.07
C LYS A 330 33.91 -101.15 56.76
N GLN A 331 32.77 -101.49 56.17
CA GLN A 331 31.83 -102.47 56.69
C GLN A 331 32.43 -103.87 56.61
N ARG A 332 33.08 -104.24 55.51
CA ARG A 332 33.82 -105.50 55.36
C ARG A 332 34.97 -105.59 56.35
N GLN A 333 35.70 -104.50 56.58
CA GLN A 333 36.71 -104.42 57.63
C GLN A 333 36.08 -104.50 59.02
N GLN A 334 34.89 -103.92 59.24
CA GLN A 334 34.15 -104.05 60.49
C GLN A 334 33.57 -105.44 60.67
N GLU A 335 33.17 -106.15 59.62
CA GLU A 335 32.70 -107.54 59.66
C GLU A 335 33.86 -108.47 59.91
N LEU A 336 34.99 -108.27 59.22
CA LEU A 336 36.23 -109.00 59.50
C LEU A 336 36.76 -108.68 60.90
N ARG A 337 36.65 -107.42 61.36
CA ARG A 337 36.93 -107.04 62.74
C ARG A 337 35.90 -107.60 63.69
N ARG A 338 34.61 -107.72 63.35
CA ARG A 338 33.56 -108.34 64.16
C ARG A 338 33.71 -109.84 64.18
N GLU A 339 34.24 -110.49 63.15
CA GLU A 339 34.57 -111.91 63.17
C GLU A 339 35.81 -112.13 64.02
N MET A 340 36.84 -111.29 63.86
CA MET A 340 38.03 -111.29 64.71
C MET A 340 37.72 -110.87 66.15
N GLU A 341 36.78 -109.95 66.34
CA GLU A 341 36.30 -109.49 67.65
C GLU A 341 35.35 -110.50 68.22
N MET A 342 34.40 -111.10 67.50
CA MET A 342 33.60 -112.24 67.97
C MET A 342 34.50 -113.39 68.34
N LYS A 343 35.56 -113.66 67.57
CA LYS A 343 36.61 -114.62 67.95
C LYS A 343 37.33 -114.19 69.23
N LYS A 344 37.75 -112.92 69.32
CA LYS A 344 38.34 -112.32 70.53
C LYS A 344 37.33 -112.06 71.66
N MET A 345 36.04 -112.17 71.44
CA MET A 345 34.90 -111.88 72.32
C MET A 345 34.22 -113.18 72.71
N TYR A 346 34.47 -114.30 72.02
CA TYR A 346 34.45 -115.62 72.65
C TYR A 346 35.64 -115.74 73.61
N GLU A 347 36.81 -115.19 73.25
CA GLU A 347 37.99 -115.10 74.15
C GLU A 347 37.88 -113.99 75.22
N ARG A 348 37.03 -112.98 75.03
CA ARG A 348 36.78 -111.88 75.97
C ARG A 348 35.40 -111.94 76.63
N GLN A 349 34.37 -112.64 76.16
CA GLN A 349 33.14 -112.92 76.94
C GLN A 349 33.46 -113.87 78.09
N SER A 350 34.53 -114.65 77.98
CA SER A 350 35.15 -115.29 79.13
C SER A 350 35.83 -114.30 80.10
N PHE A 351 36.08 -113.05 79.69
CA PHE A 351 36.85 -112.04 80.43
C PHE A 351 36.13 -110.67 80.66
N SER A 352 34.98 -110.41 80.03
CA SER A 352 34.34 -109.09 79.91
C SER A 352 32.80 -109.16 80.04
N ILE A 353 32.26 -110.20 80.65
CA ILE A 353 31.06 -110.06 81.50
C ILE A 353 31.38 -109.11 82.69
N ALA A 354 32.67 -108.83 82.95
CA ALA A 354 33.14 -108.09 84.11
C ALA A 354 33.29 -106.57 83.97
N LEU A 355 33.20 -105.91 82.79
CA LEU A 355 33.72 -104.52 82.72
C LEU A 355 33.07 -103.47 81.80
N ALA A 356 31.87 -103.66 81.24
CA ALA A 356 31.37 -102.72 80.23
C ALA A 356 29.96 -102.16 80.47
N THR A 357 29.67 -101.78 81.71
CA THR A 357 28.61 -100.81 82.04
C THR A 357 29.28 -99.50 82.45
N LYS A 358 29.47 -98.55 81.50
CA LYS A 358 29.57 -97.09 81.66
C LYS A 358 30.40 -96.46 80.55
N LEU A 359 29.79 -95.65 79.68
CA LEU A 359 30.23 -94.29 79.29
C LEU A 359 29.38 -93.72 78.14
N GLU A 360 28.23 -93.18 78.51
CA GLU A 360 27.71 -91.86 78.07
C GLU A 360 28.69 -90.76 78.60
N ALA A 361 28.89 -89.54 78.09
CA ALA A 361 28.17 -88.63 77.21
C ALA A 361 29.15 -87.50 76.79
N ASN A 362 28.97 -86.86 75.62
CA ASN A 362 29.66 -85.61 75.24
C ASN A 362 28.95 -84.87 74.07
N LEU A 363 27.74 -84.35 74.32
CA LEU A 363 26.94 -83.63 73.31
C LEU A 363 26.70 -82.14 73.61
N ASP A 364 26.94 -81.69 74.85
CA ASP A 364 26.58 -80.33 75.26
C ASP A 364 27.61 -79.25 74.91
N GLU A 365 28.83 -79.63 74.55
CA GLU A 365 29.90 -78.68 74.21
C GLU A 365 29.76 -78.10 72.79
N LYS A 366 29.13 -78.86 71.88
CA LYS A 366 28.99 -78.50 70.46
C LYS A 366 27.89 -77.44 70.23
N ALA A 367 26.86 -77.43 71.06
CA ALA A 367 25.76 -76.48 70.95
C ALA A 367 26.18 -75.03 71.28
N LYS A 368 27.18 -74.83 72.15
CA LYS A 368 27.65 -73.50 72.57
C LYS A 368 28.58 -72.82 71.56
N GLU A 369 29.21 -73.56 70.65
CA GLU A 369 30.06 -72.98 69.59
C GLU A 369 29.27 -72.45 68.40
N ASP A 370 28.13 -73.06 68.08
CA ASP A 370 27.30 -72.65 66.94
C ASP A 370 26.53 -71.35 67.22
N GLU A 371 26.14 -71.12 68.47
CA GLU A 371 25.46 -69.89 68.89
C GLU A 371 26.36 -68.64 68.73
N LYS A 372 27.66 -68.76 69.04
CA LYS A 372 28.64 -67.67 68.88
C LYS A 372 28.96 -67.33 67.42
N LYS A 373 28.77 -68.28 66.49
CA LYS A 373 28.97 -68.03 65.05
C LYS A 373 27.78 -67.29 64.44
N ALA A 374 26.57 -67.58 64.91
CA ALA A 374 25.35 -66.93 64.44
C ALA A 374 25.35 -65.41 64.75
N GLU A 375 25.75 -65.02 65.96
CA GLU A 375 25.80 -63.60 66.36
C GLU A 375 26.79 -62.76 65.52
N ARG A 376 27.95 -63.32 65.13
CA ARG A 376 28.94 -62.60 64.31
C ARG A 376 28.43 -62.33 62.90
N ILE A 377 27.73 -63.28 62.29
CA ILE A 377 27.18 -63.14 60.94
C ILE A 377 26.07 -62.08 60.92
N GLN A 378 25.29 -61.99 62.00
CA GLN A 378 24.24 -61.00 62.15
C GLN A 378 24.80 -59.57 62.24
N ALA A 379 25.90 -59.37 62.99
CA ALA A 379 26.57 -58.08 63.10
C ALA A 379 27.22 -57.62 61.77
N GLU A 380 27.82 -58.53 60.99
CA GLU A 380 28.39 -58.19 59.68
C GLU A 380 27.31 -57.79 58.65
N MET A 381 26.15 -58.45 58.68
CA MET A 381 25.01 -58.13 57.81
C MET A 381 24.42 -56.74 58.11
N GLU A 382 24.41 -56.32 59.38
CA GLU A 382 23.89 -55.02 59.80
C GLU A 382 24.83 -53.87 59.39
N MET A 383 26.14 -54.05 59.60
CA MET A 383 27.18 -53.13 59.10
C MET A 383 27.11 -52.93 57.58
N LYS A 384 26.86 -54.01 56.82
CA LYS A 384 26.75 -53.95 55.36
C LYS A 384 25.51 -53.17 54.92
N LYS A 385 24.39 -53.31 55.61
CA LYS A 385 23.16 -52.54 55.33
C LYS A 385 23.34 -51.04 55.57
N ASP A 386 24.01 -50.66 56.66
CA ASP A 386 24.27 -49.26 56.98
C ASP A 386 25.19 -48.59 55.95
N LEU A 387 26.21 -49.32 55.48
CA LEU A 387 27.13 -48.84 54.46
C LEU A 387 26.42 -48.64 53.10
N GLU A 388 25.51 -49.54 52.75
CA GLU A 388 24.69 -49.43 51.53
C GLU A 388 23.69 -48.26 51.60
N GLN A 389 23.08 -48.01 52.77
CA GLN A 389 22.22 -46.85 52.99
C GLN A 389 22.98 -45.53 52.89
N LYS A 390 24.19 -45.45 53.47
CA LYS A 390 25.07 -44.27 53.33
C LYS A 390 25.42 -44.00 51.87
N GLN A 391 25.77 -45.03 51.09
CA GLN A 391 26.07 -44.86 49.67
C GLN A 391 24.84 -44.40 48.86
N LYS A 392 23.64 -44.91 49.17
CA LYS A 392 22.40 -44.45 48.52
C LYS A 392 22.11 -42.98 48.82
N LEU A 393 22.30 -42.55 50.08
CA LEU A 393 22.14 -41.16 50.48
C LEU A 393 23.16 -40.24 49.79
N GLU A 394 24.42 -40.66 49.68
CA GLU A 394 25.46 -39.87 49.00
C GLU A 394 25.18 -39.72 47.50
N LYS A 395 24.75 -40.80 46.83
CA LYS A 395 24.31 -40.75 45.42
C LYS A 395 23.12 -39.82 45.23
N SER A 396 22.13 -39.87 46.13
CA SER A 396 20.96 -38.97 46.08
C SER A 396 21.36 -37.51 46.28
N LYS A 397 22.32 -37.21 47.17
CA LYS A 397 22.85 -35.85 47.35
C LYS A 397 23.55 -35.35 46.09
N LYS A 398 24.45 -36.15 45.49
CA LYS A 398 25.14 -35.79 44.24
C LYS A 398 24.16 -35.52 43.09
N GLN A 399 23.13 -36.36 42.94
CA GLN A 399 22.08 -36.13 41.94
C GLN A 399 21.30 -34.82 42.18
N LYS A 400 21.00 -34.48 43.44
CA LYS A 400 20.35 -33.20 43.77
C LYS A 400 21.25 -32.00 43.46
N GLU A 401 22.55 -32.10 43.74
CA GLU A 401 23.54 -31.08 43.39
C GLU A 401 23.67 -30.90 41.87
N GLU A 402 23.74 -31.99 41.10
CA GLU A 402 23.75 -31.94 39.62
C GLU A 402 22.47 -31.30 39.06
N ILE A 403 21.30 -31.61 39.64
CA ILE A 403 20.02 -30.98 39.25
C ILE A 403 20.02 -29.48 39.58
N MET A 404 20.54 -29.09 40.74
CA MET A 404 20.67 -27.68 41.13
C MET A 404 21.62 -26.92 40.20
N ASP A 405 22.76 -27.50 39.86
CA ASP A 405 23.75 -26.90 38.95
C ASP A 405 23.21 -26.77 37.52
N THR A 406 22.50 -27.79 37.03
CA THR A 406 21.86 -27.72 35.70
C THR A 406 20.75 -26.68 35.68
N LEU A 407 19.95 -26.57 36.75
CA LEU A 407 18.94 -25.52 36.87
C LEU A 407 19.57 -24.13 36.94
N ALA A 408 20.64 -23.94 37.73
CA ALA A 408 21.37 -22.69 37.81
C ALA A 408 21.95 -22.28 36.44
N LYS A 409 22.54 -23.22 35.70
CA LYS A 409 23.00 -23.01 34.31
C LYS A 409 21.85 -22.63 33.37
N GLN A 410 20.69 -23.26 33.49
CA GLN A 410 19.52 -22.90 32.68
C GLN A 410 19.00 -21.50 32.98
N ILE A 411 18.97 -21.10 34.26
CA ILE A 411 18.58 -19.74 34.68
C ILE A 411 19.58 -18.73 34.13
N GLN A 412 20.88 -19.00 34.27
CA GLN A 412 21.94 -18.13 33.77
C GLN A 412 21.87 -17.99 32.24
N ASN A 413 21.73 -19.09 31.51
CA ASN A 413 21.58 -19.06 30.05
C ASN A 413 20.33 -18.27 29.61
N LYS A 414 19.22 -18.38 30.34
CA LYS A 414 18.01 -17.57 30.09
C LYS A 414 18.23 -16.09 30.37
N PHE A 415 19.01 -15.77 31.41
CA PHE A 415 19.37 -14.39 31.72
C PHE A 415 20.29 -13.80 30.64
N ASP A 416 21.31 -14.54 30.22
CA ASP A 416 22.26 -14.11 29.20
C ASP A 416 21.60 -13.94 27.83
N THR A 417 20.71 -14.86 27.42
CA THR A 417 19.92 -14.68 26.19
C THR A 417 18.99 -13.47 26.25
N ARG A 418 18.33 -13.20 27.39
CA ARG A 418 17.53 -11.98 27.55
C ARG A 418 18.39 -10.72 27.50
N LYS A 419 19.58 -10.75 28.11
CA LYS A 419 20.52 -9.63 28.08
C LYS A 419 21.01 -9.37 26.66
N GLU A 420 21.34 -10.42 25.91
CA GLU A 420 21.75 -10.32 24.50
C GLU A 420 20.63 -9.74 23.64
N GLN A 421 19.40 -10.25 23.76
CA GLN A 421 18.22 -9.69 23.07
C GLN A 421 18.01 -8.21 23.39
N PHE A 422 18.12 -7.81 24.66
CA PHE A 422 18.00 -6.42 25.06
C PHE A 422 19.11 -5.55 24.45
N THR A 423 20.35 -6.05 24.38
CA THR A 423 21.44 -5.32 23.72
C THR A 423 21.25 -5.20 22.21
N GLN A 424 20.76 -6.24 21.54
CA GLN A 424 20.44 -6.21 20.10
C GLN A 424 19.29 -5.24 19.83
N GLU A 425 18.24 -5.25 20.65
CA GLU A 425 17.12 -4.31 20.55
C GLU A 425 17.56 -2.86 20.78
N GLN A 426 18.45 -2.60 21.76
CA GLN A 426 19.06 -1.28 21.93
C GLN A 426 19.89 -0.85 20.72
N GLN A 427 20.67 -1.74 20.12
CA GLN A 427 21.47 -1.43 18.93
C GLN A 427 20.56 -1.12 17.73
N MET A 428 19.53 -1.93 17.51
CA MET A 428 18.52 -1.69 16.48
C MET A 428 17.81 -0.35 16.69
N LYS A 429 17.43 -0.04 17.94
CA LYS A 429 16.82 1.24 18.28
C LYS A 429 17.75 2.42 17.98
N LYS A 430 19.04 2.32 18.33
CA LYS A 430 20.04 3.35 18.01
C LYS A 430 20.22 3.55 16.51
N GLN A 431 20.29 2.46 15.74
CA GLN A 431 20.37 2.54 14.27
C GLN A 431 19.13 3.22 13.67
N ILE A 432 17.92 2.87 14.14
CA ILE A 432 16.69 3.52 13.70
C ILE A 432 16.69 5.01 14.07
N GLU A 433 17.14 5.38 15.27
CA GLU A 433 17.25 6.79 15.67
C GLU A 433 18.27 7.57 14.82
N GLU A 434 19.39 6.96 14.44
CA GLU A 434 20.38 7.54 13.53
C GLU A 434 19.82 7.71 12.12
N ASP A 435 19.11 6.70 11.60
CA ASP A 435 18.47 6.74 10.28
C ASP A 435 17.37 7.82 10.22
N ILE A 436 16.56 7.95 11.28
CA ILE A 436 15.55 9.01 11.39
C ILE A 436 16.23 10.38 11.37
N LYS A 437 17.28 10.58 12.18
CA LYS A 437 18.03 11.84 12.21
C LYS A 437 18.64 12.17 10.85
N LYS A 438 19.19 11.18 10.15
CA LYS A 438 19.76 11.34 8.82
C LYS A 438 18.68 11.70 7.78
N ALA A 439 17.53 11.03 7.82
CA ALA A 439 16.40 11.34 6.95
C ALA A 439 15.83 12.75 7.21
N GLU A 440 15.71 13.16 8.46
CA GLU A 440 15.29 14.52 8.83
C GLU A 440 16.29 15.59 8.35
N GLN A 441 17.59 15.31 8.44
CA GLN A 441 18.63 16.20 7.93
C GLN A 441 18.54 16.32 6.41
N GLU A 442 18.39 15.21 5.69
CA GLU A 442 18.23 15.21 4.25
C GLU A 442 16.95 15.97 3.82
N GLU A 443 15.83 15.79 4.54
CA GLU A 443 14.61 16.52 4.27
C GLU A 443 14.77 18.03 4.51
N LYS A 444 15.45 18.42 5.60
CA LYS A 444 15.79 19.82 5.90
C LYS A 444 16.66 20.41 4.79
N GLU A 445 17.65 19.69 4.28
CA GLU A 445 18.49 20.12 3.17
C GLU A 445 17.69 20.25 1.87
N ARG A 446 16.83 19.29 1.54
CA ARG A 446 15.94 19.37 0.37
C ARG A 446 15.03 20.60 0.45
N ARG A 447 14.44 20.87 1.62
CA ARG A 447 13.62 22.06 1.87
C ARG A 447 14.44 23.36 1.74
N LYS A 448 15.69 23.39 2.23
CA LYS A 448 16.60 24.53 2.05
C LYS A 448 16.92 24.77 0.58
N LYS A 449 17.35 23.74 -0.16
CA LYS A 449 17.62 23.81 -1.60
C LYS A 449 16.40 24.28 -2.39
N PHE A 450 15.21 23.78 -2.04
CA PHE A 450 13.96 24.23 -2.66
C PHE A 450 13.67 25.71 -2.40
N LYS A 451 13.86 26.18 -1.16
CA LYS A 451 13.72 27.61 -0.81
C LYS A 451 14.75 28.49 -1.53
N GLU A 452 16.00 28.04 -1.63
CA GLU A 452 17.05 28.74 -2.38
C GLU A 452 16.72 28.81 -3.88
N ASN A 453 16.26 27.70 -4.48
CA ASN A 453 15.80 27.69 -5.87
C ASN A 453 14.64 28.64 -6.10
N LEU A 454 13.64 28.68 -5.21
CA LEU A 454 12.54 29.64 -5.28
C LEU A 454 13.02 31.09 -5.14
N LYS A 455 13.99 31.34 -4.25
CA LYS A 455 14.60 32.67 -4.09
C LYS A 455 15.31 33.10 -5.36
N ASN A 456 16.12 32.21 -5.95
CA ASN A 456 16.83 32.45 -7.21
C ASN A 456 15.84 32.71 -8.36
N GLN A 457 14.77 31.92 -8.47
CA GLN A 457 13.71 32.15 -9.46
C GLN A 457 13.04 33.52 -9.27
N ARG A 458 12.77 33.91 -8.03
CA ARG A 458 12.21 35.23 -7.71
C ARG A 458 13.15 36.37 -8.06
N GLU A 459 14.45 36.22 -7.80
CA GLU A 459 15.48 37.20 -8.17
C GLU A 459 15.58 37.34 -9.69
N VAL A 460 15.57 36.22 -10.44
CA VAL A 460 15.54 36.23 -11.91
C VAL A 460 14.28 36.93 -12.42
N LEU A 461 13.09 36.60 -11.91
CA LEU A 461 11.85 37.27 -12.31
C LEU A 461 11.89 38.78 -12.01
N ASN A 462 12.39 39.18 -10.85
CA ASN A 462 12.57 40.59 -10.50
C ASN A 462 13.52 41.29 -11.47
N SER A 463 14.62 40.64 -11.89
CA SER A 463 15.54 41.19 -12.88
C SER A 463 14.87 41.37 -14.25
N GLN A 464 14.04 40.42 -14.68
CA GLN A 464 13.27 40.52 -15.92
C GLN A 464 12.22 41.64 -15.86
N VAL A 465 11.53 41.81 -14.72
CA VAL A 465 10.59 42.91 -14.52
C VAL A 465 11.32 44.26 -14.59
N LYS A 466 12.48 44.38 -13.91
CA LYS A 466 13.30 45.59 -14.00
C LYS A 466 13.76 45.87 -15.43
N GLN A 467 14.26 44.86 -16.15
CA GLN A 467 14.64 45.01 -17.55
C GLN A 467 13.46 45.42 -18.44
N LYS A 468 12.26 44.87 -18.23
CA LYS A 468 11.05 45.29 -18.94
C LYS A 468 10.65 46.72 -18.61
N GLN A 469 10.76 47.14 -17.35
CA GLN A 469 10.50 48.52 -16.94
C GLN A 469 11.52 49.49 -17.55
N GLU A 470 12.81 49.13 -17.55
CA GLU A 470 13.86 49.90 -18.21
C GLU A 470 13.66 49.98 -19.73
N PHE A 471 13.25 48.88 -20.36
CA PHE A 471 12.93 48.85 -21.79
C PHE A 471 11.71 49.72 -22.11
N SER A 472 10.66 49.68 -21.29
CA SER A 472 9.49 50.56 -21.42
C SER A 472 9.86 52.03 -21.24
N ALA A 473 10.69 52.36 -20.24
CA ALA A 473 11.20 53.71 -20.04
C ALA A 473 12.06 54.20 -21.22
N LYS A 474 12.90 53.31 -21.79
CA LYS A 474 13.69 53.60 -23.00
C LYS A 474 12.83 53.74 -24.25
N ALA A 475 11.75 52.96 -24.38
CA ALA A 475 10.78 53.07 -25.48
C ALA A 475 9.92 54.34 -25.38
N SER A 476 9.75 54.89 -24.18
CA SER A 476 9.10 56.19 -23.96
C SER A 476 10.00 57.38 -24.33
N ALA A 477 11.32 57.19 -24.32
CA ALA A 477 12.27 58.19 -24.80
C ALA A 477 12.33 58.16 -26.34
N MET A 478 12.48 59.33 -26.97
CA MET A 478 12.76 59.41 -28.41
C MET A 478 14.02 58.60 -28.74
N SER A 479 14.00 57.87 -29.86
CA SER A 479 15.17 57.15 -30.35
C SER A 479 16.35 58.11 -30.54
N GLU A 480 17.60 57.66 -30.34
CA GLU A 480 18.79 58.49 -30.55
C GLU A 480 18.82 59.14 -31.95
N THR A 481 18.26 58.47 -32.96
CA THR A 481 18.11 58.98 -34.32
C THR A 481 17.10 60.13 -34.41
N GLU A 482 15.95 59.98 -33.74
CA GLU A 482 14.91 61.02 -33.65
C GLU A 482 15.38 62.21 -32.82
N MET A 483 16.15 61.96 -31.76
CA MET A 483 16.74 62.98 -30.91
C MET A 483 17.80 63.80 -31.66
N LYS A 484 18.58 63.17 -32.55
CA LYS A 484 19.49 63.87 -33.48
C LYS A 484 18.74 64.68 -34.54
N LEU A 485 17.66 64.13 -35.12
CA LEU A 485 16.82 64.86 -36.09
C LEU A 485 16.10 66.06 -35.45
N ASN A 486 15.69 65.92 -34.19
CA ASN A 486 14.99 66.96 -33.43
C ASN A 486 15.94 67.86 -32.61
N SER A 487 17.26 67.71 -32.73
CA SER A 487 18.22 68.39 -31.83
C SER A 487 18.08 69.90 -31.83
N ASP A 488 17.83 70.50 -33.00
CA ASP A 488 17.73 71.95 -33.14
C ASP A 488 16.39 72.51 -32.64
N ARG A 489 15.33 71.70 -32.71
CA ARG A 489 14.02 72.04 -32.10
C ARG A 489 14.09 71.91 -30.57
N LEU A 490 14.71 70.85 -30.07
CA LEU A 490 14.90 70.63 -28.63
C LEU A 490 15.80 71.68 -27.98
N LYS A 491 16.87 72.12 -28.65
CA LYS A 491 17.73 73.23 -28.19
C LYS A 491 16.97 74.56 -28.09
N LYS A 492 15.99 74.82 -28.97
CA LYS A 492 15.15 76.02 -28.91
C LYS A 492 14.12 75.98 -27.77
N ILE A 493 13.59 74.79 -27.46
CA ILE A 493 12.61 74.60 -26.37
C ILE A 493 13.29 74.65 -24.99
N ASN A 494 14.51 74.12 -24.84
CA ASN A 494 15.26 74.11 -23.57
C ASN A 494 15.99 75.44 -23.23
N VAL A 495 15.90 76.47 -24.08
CA VAL A 495 16.50 77.80 -23.86
C VAL A 495 15.44 78.84 -23.41
N LEU A 496 14.17 78.42 -23.34
CA LEU A 496 13.12 79.07 -22.55
C LEU A 496 13.01 78.36 -21.20
#